data_AF-A0AAP0X313-F1
#
_entry.id   AF-A0AAP0X313-F1
#
_cell.length_a   1.000
_cell.length_b   1.000
_cell.length_c   1.000
_cell.angle_alpha   90.00
_cell.angle_beta   90.00
_cell.angle_gamma   90.00
#
_symmetry.space_group_name_H-M   'P 1'
#
loop_
_entity.id
_entity.type
_entity.pdbx_description
1 polymer ?
#
loop_
_entity_poly.entity_id
_entity_poly.type
_entity_poly.pdbx_seq_one_letter_code
_entity_poly.pdbx_strand_id
1 'polypeptide(L)'
;MGWYHLFYQYNPNFSVWGDITWGHAISMDLIHWYHLPLAMARGNSSDKDSVYIGYATHLPDGRIVMLYTGKIGKPGKSKNQKQVQNLAYPANLSDPALCDWFKYEGNPVLKPPPEIDQDDFRDPTTAWLGPDGTWQVAIGAKYHNDDDTCVFLVYQTTDFISYLLKRILHEVRGLGMWPGMLRRYPISMIESGGLDNSATSPGIKHVLKAQGIKMMRRTRMITMH
;
A
#
# COMPACT_ATOMS: atom_id res chain seq x y z
N MET A 1 -10.50 -22.88 11.56
CA MET A 1 -9.15 -22.89 10.97
C MET A 1 -9.10 -21.83 9.89
N GLY A 2 -8.02 -21.08 9.77
CA GLY A 2 -7.87 -19.99 8.79
C GLY A 2 -6.61 -20.18 7.94
N TRP A 3 -6.55 -19.49 6.80
CA TRP A 3 -5.40 -19.49 5.90
C TRP A 3 -4.65 -18.17 6.01
N TYR A 4 -3.33 -18.25 5.94
CA TYR A 4 -2.46 -17.11 5.69
C TYR A 4 -2.39 -16.87 4.18
N HIS A 5 -2.59 -15.62 3.76
CA HIS A 5 -2.50 -15.21 2.36
C HIS A 5 -1.24 -14.37 2.15
N LEU A 6 -0.45 -14.73 1.13
CA LEU A 6 0.70 -13.97 0.68
C LEU A 6 0.48 -13.52 -0.76
N PHE A 7 0.59 -12.21 -0.97
CA PHE A 7 0.60 -11.59 -2.29
C PHE A 7 1.98 -10.99 -2.55
N TYR A 8 2.48 -11.14 -3.77
CA TYR A 8 3.83 -10.69 -4.12
C TYR A 8 3.90 -10.17 -5.55
N GLN A 9 4.73 -9.15 -5.77
CA GLN A 9 5.01 -8.63 -7.10
C GLN A 9 5.64 -9.73 -7.97
N TYR A 10 5.04 -9.99 -9.12
CA TYR A 10 5.43 -11.07 -10.01
C TYR A 10 5.38 -10.60 -11.46
N ASN A 11 6.44 -10.90 -12.22
CA ASN A 11 6.46 -10.73 -13.67
C ASN A 11 6.19 -12.11 -14.30
N PRO A 12 5.05 -12.30 -14.99
CA PRO A 12 4.69 -13.59 -15.57
C PRO A 12 5.52 -13.95 -16.81
N ASN A 13 6.20 -12.99 -17.42
CA ASN A 13 6.86 -13.17 -18.72
C ASN A 13 8.38 -13.30 -18.62
N PHE A 14 9.00 -12.65 -17.62
CA PHE A 14 10.46 -12.56 -17.53
C PHE A 14 10.95 -12.62 -16.08
N SER A 15 12.21 -13.04 -15.90
CA SER A 15 12.92 -13.05 -14.62
C SER A 15 13.53 -11.69 -14.23
N VAL A 16 13.06 -10.61 -14.84
CA VAL A 16 13.50 -9.23 -14.57
C VAL A 16 12.32 -8.37 -14.14
N TRP A 17 12.58 -7.28 -13.42
CA TRP A 17 11.53 -6.36 -12.99
C TRP A 17 10.88 -5.67 -14.19
N GLY A 18 9.55 -5.71 -14.28
CA GLY A 18 8.74 -5.16 -15.35
C GLY A 18 7.37 -5.84 -15.40
N ASP A 19 6.38 -5.22 -16.05
CA ASP A 19 5.04 -5.78 -16.25
C ASP A 19 4.42 -6.40 -14.99
N ILE A 20 4.55 -5.72 -13.86
CA ILE A 20 4.26 -6.30 -12.54
C ILE A 20 2.77 -6.61 -12.38
N THR A 21 2.52 -7.82 -11.89
CA THR A 21 1.23 -8.37 -11.44
C THR A 21 1.37 -8.87 -10.00
N TRP A 22 0.30 -9.34 -9.36
CA TRP A 22 0.41 -10.04 -8.07
C TRP A 22 0.24 -11.54 -8.23
N GLY A 23 1.28 -12.28 -7.84
CA GLY A 23 1.15 -13.69 -7.52
C GLY A 23 0.48 -13.88 -6.15
N HIS A 24 -0.03 -15.08 -5.91
CA HIS A 24 -0.80 -15.42 -4.72
C HIS A 24 -0.40 -16.81 -4.23
N ALA A 25 -0.15 -16.93 -2.93
CA ALA A 25 0.02 -18.19 -2.25
C ALA A 25 -0.74 -18.21 -0.91
N ILE A 26 -1.16 -19.40 -0.49
CA ILE A 26 -1.78 -19.62 0.82
C ILE A 26 -1.02 -20.65 1.65
N SER A 27 -1.09 -20.52 2.97
CA SER A 27 -0.44 -21.43 3.92
C SER A 27 -1.27 -21.58 5.21
N MET A 28 -1.16 -22.71 5.89
CA MET A 28 -1.75 -22.89 7.23
C MET A 28 -0.76 -22.58 8.36
N ASP A 29 0.53 -22.51 8.07
CA ASP A 29 1.60 -22.46 9.06
C ASP A 29 2.71 -21.45 8.74
N LEU A 30 2.54 -20.66 7.67
CA LEU A 30 3.54 -19.72 7.12
C LEU A 30 4.82 -20.38 6.59
N ILE A 31 4.88 -21.71 6.54
CA ILE A 31 6.05 -22.49 6.12
C ILE A 31 5.76 -23.21 4.80
N HIS A 32 4.65 -23.94 4.72
CA HIS A 32 4.26 -24.71 3.55
C HIS A 32 3.24 -23.92 2.73
N TRP A 33 3.60 -23.61 1.49
CA TRP A 33 2.83 -22.72 0.62
C TRP A 33 2.24 -23.44 -0.58
N TYR A 34 0.97 -23.16 -0.87
CA TYR A 34 0.29 -23.55 -2.10
C TYR A 34 0.18 -22.34 -3.01
N HIS A 35 0.78 -22.40 -4.19
CA HIS A 35 0.67 -21.35 -5.20
C HIS A 35 -0.70 -21.41 -5.87
N LEU A 36 -1.33 -20.25 -5.99
CA LEU A 36 -2.63 -20.05 -6.61
C LEU A 36 -2.48 -19.25 -7.91
N PRO A 37 -3.55 -19.12 -8.72
CA PRO A 37 -3.57 -18.21 -9.85
C PRO A 37 -3.19 -16.77 -9.48
N LEU A 38 -2.89 -15.94 -10.50
CA LEU A 38 -2.62 -14.52 -10.27
C LEU A 38 -3.82 -13.85 -9.61
N ALA A 39 -3.62 -13.22 -8.46
CA ALA A 39 -4.67 -12.47 -7.78
C ALA A 39 -4.98 -11.14 -8.49
N MET A 40 -3.96 -10.45 -8.99
CA MET A 40 -4.11 -9.14 -9.63
C MET A 40 -3.32 -9.05 -10.93
N ALA A 41 -4.02 -9.19 -12.05
CA ALA A 41 -3.45 -8.95 -13.38
C ALA A 41 -3.48 -7.45 -13.73
N ARG A 42 -2.57 -6.98 -14.58
CA ARG A 42 -2.62 -5.64 -15.19
C ARG A 42 -3.65 -5.58 -16.32
N GLY A 43 -4.23 -4.41 -16.58
CA GLY A 43 -5.02 -4.23 -17.80
C GLY A 43 -6.14 -3.19 -17.74
N ASN A 44 -6.53 -2.76 -16.54
CA ASN A 44 -7.55 -1.71 -16.41
C ASN A 44 -6.91 -0.36 -16.74
N SER A 45 -7.73 0.64 -17.05
CA SER A 45 -7.25 1.99 -17.42
C SER A 45 -6.30 2.59 -16.38
N SER A 46 -6.50 2.29 -15.08
CA SER A 46 -5.75 2.81 -13.95
C SER A 46 -4.53 1.98 -13.51
N ASP A 47 -4.33 0.79 -14.08
CA ASP A 47 -3.21 -0.11 -13.80
C ASP A 47 -2.69 -0.84 -15.05
N LYS A 48 -2.92 -0.22 -16.21
CA LYS A 48 -2.69 -0.78 -17.54
C LYS A 48 -1.28 -1.36 -17.71
N ASP A 49 -0.29 -0.65 -17.18
CA ASP A 49 1.12 -0.99 -17.38
C ASP A 49 1.69 -1.81 -16.22
N SER A 50 1.26 -1.59 -14.97
CA SER A 50 1.64 -2.43 -13.82
C SER A 50 0.71 -2.29 -12.62
N VAL A 51 0.60 -3.36 -11.84
CA VAL A 51 -0.02 -3.41 -10.50
C VAL A 51 1.10 -3.40 -9.46
N TYR A 52 1.36 -2.25 -8.86
CA TYR A 52 2.38 -2.08 -7.82
C TYR A 52 1.87 -2.57 -6.46
N ILE A 53 2.68 -2.39 -5.41
CA ILE A 53 2.37 -2.89 -4.07
C ILE A 53 1.10 -2.24 -3.50
N GLY A 54 0.48 -2.98 -2.58
CA GLY A 54 -0.71 -2.60 -1.87
C GLY A 54 -0.94 -3.57 -0.72
N TYR A 55 -1.93 -3.26 0.13
CA TYR A 55 -2.21 -4.05 1.31
C TYR A 55 -3.70 -4.28 1.50
N ALA A 56 -3.99 -5.41 2.13
CA ALA A 56 -5.33 -5.76 2.57
C ALA A 56 -5.66 -5.07 3.90
N THR A 57 -6.90 -4.64 4.04
CA THR A 57 -7.54 -4.22 5.29
C THR A 57 -8.77 -5.08 5.51
N HIS A 58 -8.85 -5.73 6.68
CA HIS A 58 -10.06 -6.43 7.12
C HIS A 58 -10.99 -5.45 7.82
N LEU A 59 -12.24 -5.39 7.37
CA LEU A 59 -13.25 -4.53 7.94
C LEU A 59 -14.06 -5.27 9.03
N PRO A 60 -14.61 -4.56 10.03
CA PRO A 60 -15.42 -5.16 11.10
C PRO A 60 -16.65 -5.93 10.60
N ASP A 61 -17.16 -5.61 9.41
CA ASP A 61 -18.30 -6.29 8.78
C ASP A 61 -17.90 -7.57 8.01
N GLY A 62 -16.63 -7.99 8.10
CA GLY A 62 -16.10 -9.19 7.45
C GLY A 62 -15.61 -8.98 6.02
N ARG A 63 -15.79 -7.78 5.44
CA ARG A 63 -15.25 -7.48 4.11
C ARG A 63 -13.73 -7.34 4.15
N ILE A 64 -13.10 -7.62 3.01
CA ILE A 64 -11.67 -7.42 2.78
C ILE A 64 -11.52 -6.40 1.65
N VAL A 65 -10.71 -5.38 1.89
CA VAL A 65 -10.40 -4.34 0.90
C VAL A 65 -8.90 -4.36 0.61
N MET A 66 -8.54 -4.51 -0.66
CA MET A 66 -7.17 -4.30 -1.13
C MET A 66 -7.04 -2.90 -1.71
N LEU A 67 -6.19 -2.07 -1.10
CA LEU A 67 -5.77 -0.79 -1.67
C LEU A 67 -4.37 -0.95 -2.24
N TYR A 68 -4.20 -0.64 -3.51
CA TYR A 68 -2.94 -0.85 -4.24
C TYR A 68 -2.64 0.29 -5.19
N THR A 69 -1.36 0.45 -5.54
CA THR A 69 -0.95 1.41 -6.55
C THR A 69 -1.05 0.80 -7.95
N GLY A 70 -1.77 1.44 -8.87
CA GLY A 70 -1.67 1.18 -10.30
C GLY A 70 -0.71 2.14 -10.97
N LYS A 71 0.03 1.64 -11.96
CA LYS A 71 0.89 2.45 -12.81
C LYS A 71 0.35 2.54 -14.23
N ILE A 72 0.33 3.76 -14.74
CA ILE A 72 0.02 4.12 -16.11
C ILE A 72 1.27 4.75 -16.73
N GLY A 73 1.61 4.39 -17.96
CA GLY A 73 2.79 4.86 -18.69
C GLY A 73 3.93 3.85 -18.69
N LYS A 74 4.52 3.63 -19.88
CA LYS A 74 5.62 2.68 -20.09
C LYS A 74 6.97 3.19 -19.54
N PRO A 75 7.87 2.29 -19.12
CA PRO A 75 9.27 2.60 -18.84
C PRO A 75 9.92 3.35 -20.03
N GLY A 76 10.76 4.35 -19.77
CA GLY A 76 11.51 5.10 -20.79
C GLY A 76 10.79 6.30 -21.41
N LYS A 77 9.50 6.53 -21.11
CA LYS A 77 8.76 7.76 -21.46
C LYS A 77 8.27 8.45 -20.18
N SER A 78 9.19 9.06 -19.43
CA SER A 78 8.94 9.59 -18.08
C SER A 78 7.79 10.60 -18.01
N LYS A 79 7.61 11.44 -19.04
CA LYS A 79 6.64 12.55 -19.02
C LYS A 79 5.16 12.16 -18.89
N ASN A 80 4.81 10.88 -19.07
CA ASN A 80 3.42 10.41 -18.98
C ASN A 80 3.20 9.32 -17.92
N GLN A 81 4.17 9.11 -17.01
CA GLN A 81 3.99 8.12 -15.94
C GLN A 81 3.07 8.68 -14.85
N LYS A 82 2.11 7.87 -14.43
CA LYS A 82 1.17 8.19 -13.35
C LYS A 82 1.03 7.03 -12.40
N GLN A 83 1.04 7.33 -11.12
CA GLN A 83 0.73 6.41 -10.03
C GLN A 83 -0.56 6.87 -9.36
N VAL A 84 -1.48 5.93 -9.24
CA VAL A 84 -2.82 6.17 -8.70
C VAL A 84 -3.19 5.03 -7.78
N GLN A 85 -4.06 5.27 -6.80
CA GLN A 85 -4.52 4.22 -5.90
C GLN A 85 -5.84 3.63 -6.39
N ASN A 86 -5.91 2.31 -6.32
CA ASN A 86 -7.00 1.50 -6.83
C ASN A 86 -7.49 0.56 -5.72
N LEU A 87 -8.76 0.18 -5.79
CA LEU A 87 -9.37 -0.83 -4.94
C LEU A 87 -9.60 -2.13 -5.67
N ALA A 88 -9.42 -3.22 -4.95
CA ALA A 88 -9.91 -4.54 -5.31
C ALA A 88 -10.53 -5.25 -4.11
N TYR A 89 -11.41 -6.20 -4.39
CA TYR A 89 -12.13 -6.98 -3.40
C TYR A 89 -12.18 -8.45 -3.84
N PRO A 90 -12.24 -9.40 -2.89
CA PRO A 90 -12.47 -10.80 -3.24
C PRO A 90 -13.83 -10.97 -3.91
N ALA A 91 -13.90 -11.74 -4.99
CA ALA A 91 -15.15 -12.05 -5.67
C ALA A 91 -16.05 -12.97 -4.85
N ASN A 92 -15.46 -13.81 -3.98
CA ASN A 92 -16.18 -14.74 -3.13
C ASN A 92 -15.51 -14.86 -1.75
N LEU A 93 -16.11 -14.25 -0.71
CA LEU A 93 -15.60 -14.36 0.67
C LEU A 93 -15.81 -15.76 1.29
N SER A 94 -16.67 -16.60 0.70
CA SER A 94 -16.83 -17.99 1.12
C SER A 94 -15.76 -18.92 0.55
N ASP A 95 -14.99 -18.48 -0.45
CA ASP A 95 -13.81 -19.21 -0.90
C ASP A 95 -12.64 -18.93 0.06
N PRO A 96 -12.17 -19.92 0.86
CA PRO A 96 -11.06 -19.71 1.78
C PRO A 96 -9.74 -19.44 1.06
N ALA A 97 -9.60 -19.80 -0.22
CA ALA A 97 -8.41 -19.53 -1.00
C ALA A 97 -8.39 -18.10 -1.55
N LEU A 98 -9.55 -17.43 -1.67
CA LEU A 98 -9.72 -16.10 -2.25
C LEU A 98 -9.06 -15.98 -3.64
N CYS A 99 -9.31 -16.94 -4.53
CA CYS A 99 -8.61 -17.01 -5.82
C CYS A 99 -8.98 -15.88 -6.77
N ASP A 100 -10.23 -15.42 -6.71
CA ASP A 100 -10.77 -14.44 -7.65
C ASP A 100 -10.96 -13.07 -6.99
N TRP A 101 -10.52 -12.03 -7.69
CA TRP A 101 -10.60 -10.64 -7.24
C TRP A 101 -11.22 -9.76 -8.32
N PHE A 102 -12.12 -8.86 -7.92
CA PHE A 102 -12.64 -7.83 -8.80
C PHE A 102 -12.05 -6.47 -8.43
N LYS A 103 -11.70 -5.70 -9.47
CA LYS A 103 -11.27 -4.30 -9.30
C LYS A 103 -12.50 -3.42 -9.27
N TYR A 104 -12.49 -2.42 -8.41
CA TYR A 104 -13.58 -1.44 -8.37
C TYR A 104 -13.71 -0.70 -9.71
N GLU A 105 -14.91 -0.66 -10.27
CA GLU A 105 -15.18 -0.01 -11.57
C GLU A 105 -14.88 1.49 -11.55
N GLY A 106 -15.03 2.15 -10.39
CA GLY A 106 -14.71 3.57 -10.22
C GLY A 106 -13.22 3.86 -10.05
N ASN A 107 -12.33 2.89 -10.27
CA ASN A 107 -10.89 3.11 -10.16
C ASN A 107 -10.36 4.11 -11.20
N PRO A 108 -9.37 4.95 -10.84
CA PRO A 108 -8.70 5.00 -9.55
C PRO A 108 -9.49 5.81 -8.51
N VAL A 109 -9.46 5.36 -7.25
CA VAL A 109 -10.11 6.02 -6.12
C VAL A 109 -9.31 7.19 -5.56
N LEU A 110 -8.00 7.25 -5.83
CA LEU A 110 -7.16 8.34 -5.38
C LEU A 110 -6.07 8.67 -6.41
N LYS A 111 -5.89 9.97 -6.66
CA LYS A 111 -4.89 10.52 -7.58
C LYS A 111 -3.91 11.40 -6.79
N PRO A 112 -2.69 11.62 -7.32
CA PRO A 112 -1.75 12.56 -6.72
C PRO A 112 -2.39 13.96 -6.60
N PRO A 113 -2.28 14.63 -5.45
CA PRO A 113 -2.70 16.03 -5.34
C PRO A 113 -1.76 16.96 -6.14
N PRO A 114 -2.16 18.22 -6.42
CA PRO A 114 -1.43 19.11 -7.34
C PRO A 114 0.04 19.34 -6.98
N GLU A 115 0.38 19.28 -5.70
CA GLU A 115 1.73 19.55 -5.19
C GLU A 115 2.66 18.32 -5.29
N ILE A 116 2.14 17.17 -5.71
CA ILE A 116 2.86 15.88 -5.71
C ILE A 116 3.16 15.42 -7.13
N ASP A 117 4.35 14.87 -7.31
CA ASP A 117 4.78 14.30 -8.58
C ASP A 117 3.89 13.12 -9.01
N GLN A 118 3.48 13.11 -10.29
CA GLN A 118 2.55 12.09 -10.79
C GLN A 118 3.14 10.68 -10.80
N ASP A 119 4.45 10.55 -10.95
CA ASP A 119 5.17 9.28 -10.91
C ASP A 119 5.73 8.96 -9.52
N ASP A 120 5.36 9.74 -8.52
CA ASP A 120 5.86 9.64 -7.16
C ASP A 120 4.72 9.81 -6.14
N PHE A 121 3.74 8.91 -6.23
CA PHE A 121 2.59 8.78 -5.32
C PHE A 121 2.14 7.32 -5.21
N ARG A 122 2.67 6.56 -4.24
CA ARG A 122 2.50 5.11 -4.19
C ARG A 122 2.62 4.49 -2.79
N ASP A 123 2.39 3.19 -2.74
CA ASP A 123 2.59 2.31 -1.59
C ASP A 123 1.68 2.70 -0.41
N PRO A 124 0.35 2.61 -0.57
CA PRO A 124 -0.59 2.87 0.52
C PRO A 124 -0.34 1.91 1.68
N THR A 125 -0.53 2.32 2.94
CA THR A 125 -0.48 1.42 4.10
C THR A 125 -1.74 0.55 4.23
N THR A 126 -1.67 -0.49 5.08
CA THR A 126 -2.91 -1.04 5.67
C THR A 126 -3.63 0.08 6.40
N ALA A 127 -4.95 0.19 6.21
CA ALA A 127 -5.72 1.22 6.86
C ALA A 127 -5.86 0.92 8.37
N TRP A 128 -6.10 1.97 9.15
CA TRP A 128 -6.39 1.85 10.58
C TRP A 128 -7.60 2.70 10.93
N LEU A 129 -8.35 2.28 11.93
CA LEU A 129 -9.46 3.06 12.43
C LEU A 129 -8.95 4.15 13.37
N GLY A 130 -9.34 5.39 13.12
CA GLY A 130 -9.10 6.52 14.02
C GLY A 130 -10.01 6.48 15.25
N PRO A 131 -9.67 7.23 16.31
CA PRO A 131 -10.53 7.37 17.48
C PRO A 131 -11.85 8.08 17.17
N ASP A 132 -11.91 8.80 16.04
CA ASP A 132 -13.12 9.44 15.50
C ASP A 132 -14.01 8.48 14.68
N GLY A 133 -13.66 7.19 14.62
CA GLY A 133 -14.39 6.19 13.86
C GLY A 133 -14.19 6.25 12.34
N THR A 134 -13.23 7.05 11.87
CA THR A 134 -12.91 7.14 10.43
C THR A 134 -11.68 6.31 10.07
N TRP A 135 -11.70 5.67 8.91
CA TRP A 135 -10.53 4.95 8.41
C TRP A 135 -9.47 5.93 7.95
N GLN A 136 -8.23 5.62 8.24
CA GLN A 136 -7.07 6.39 7.82
C GLN A 136 -6.11 5.50 7.05
N VAL A 137 -5.50 6.07 6.00
CA VAL A 137 -4.43 5.43 5.23
C VAL A 137 -3.31 6.44 5.02
N ALA A 138 -2.06 5.98 5.10
CA ALA A 138 -0.91 6.78 4.70
C ALA A 138 -0.39 6.36 3.32
N ILE A 139 0.06 7.31 2.51
CA ILE A 139 0.64 7.06 1.18
C ILE A 139 1.97 7.78 1.10
N GLY A 140 2.99 7.10 0.54
CA GLY A 140 4.28 7.69 0.25
C GLY A 140 4.22 8.56 -1.00
N ALA A 141 4.76 9.76 -0.92
CA ALA A 141 4.73 10.73 -1.99
C ALA A 141 6.02 11.57 -2.02
N LYS A 142 6.25 12.27 -3.13
CA LYS A 142 7.30 13.28 -3.26
C LYS A 142 6.70 14.56 -3.81
N TYR A 143 7.08 15.70 -3.23
CA TYR A 143 6.65 16.99 -3.78
C TYR A 143 7.20 17.21 -5.19
N HIS A 144 6.43 17.93 -6.00
CA HIS A 144 6.84 18.49 -7.28
C HIS A 144 7.72 19.74 -7.05
N ASN A 145 8.90 19.54 -6.46
CA ASN A 145 9.86 20.61 -6.19
C ASN A 145 11.31 20.12 -6.32
N ASP A 146 12.25 21.06 -6.37
CA ASP A 146 13.67 20.78 -6.58
C ASP A 146 14.38 20.23 -5.33
N ASP A 147 13.73 20.26 -4.17
CA ASP A 147 14.33 19.89 -2.88
C ASP A 147 14.28 18.37 -2.59
N ASP A 148 13.77 17.56 -3.52
CA ASP A 148 13.66 16.10 -3.38
C ASP A 148 12.98 15.69 -2.06
N THR A 149 11.90 16.40 -1.71
CA THR A 149 11.25 16.24 -0.41
C THR A 149 10.23 15.09 -0.44
N CYS A 150 10.52 14.06 0.35
CA CYS A 150 9.60 12.95 0.62
C CYS A 150 8.53 13.39 1.62
N VAL A 151 7.30 12.97 1.40
CA VAL A 151 6.17 13.25 2.27
C VAL A 151 5.27 12.03 2.43
N PHE A 152 4.75 11.81 3.64
CA PHE A 152 3.77 10.78 3.93
C PHE A 152 2.42 11.43 4.17
N LEU A 153 1.49 11.25 3.24
CA LEU A 153 0.18 11.89 3.25
C LEU A 153 -0.83 10.98 3.94
N VAL A 154 -1.58 11.51 4.91
CA VAL A 154 -2.67 10.78 5.58
C VAL A 154 -4.02 11.20 5.01
N TYR A 155 -4.72 10.23 4.45
CA TYR A 155 -6.08 10.37 3.98
C TYR A 155 -7.06 9.73 4.95
N GLN A 156 -8.24 10.33 5.10
CA GLN A 156 -9.38 9.75 5.78
C GLN A 156 -10.42 9.27 4.78
N THR A 157 -11.13 8.20 5.13
CA THR A 157 -12.26 7.67 4.38
C THR A 157 -13.26 6.99 5.32
N THR A 158 -14.52 6.90 4.89
CA THR A 158 -15.58 6.13 5.56
C THR A 158 -16.06 4.95 4.73
N ASP A 159 -15.83 4.98 3.41
CA ASP A 159 -16.34 4.03 2.42
C ASP A 159 -15.23 3.33 1.61
N PHE A 160 -13.96 3.71 1.83
CA PHE A 160 -12.79 3.36 1.02
C PHE A 160 -12.81 3.84 -0.42
N ILE A 161 -13.87 4.51 -0.87
CA ILE A 161 -14.03 5.00 -2.24
C ILE A 161 -13.67 6.49 -2.31
N SER A 162 -14.06 7.25 -1.30
CA SER A 162 -13.85 8.69 -1.18
C SER A 162 -12.81 8.98 -0.12
N TYR A 163 -11.76 9.73 -0.49
CA TYR A 163 -10.65 10.06 0.39
C TYR A 163 -10.49 11.57 0.57
N LEU A 164 -10.35 11.99 1.82
CA LEU A 164 -10.03 13.38 2.19
C LEU A 164 -8.60 13.44 2.73
N LEU A 165 -7.73 14.24 2.11
CA LEU A 165 -6.41 14.53 2.65
C LEU A 165 -6.57 15.30 3.98
N LYS A 166 -6.04 14.75 5.08
CA LYS A 166 -6.19 15.36 6.41
C LYS A 166 -4.94 16.05 6.91
N ARG A 167 -3.78 15.41 6.73
CA ARG A 167 -2.52 15.91 7.26
C ARG A 167 -1.32 15.24 6.59
N ILE A 168 -0.18 15.86 6.76
CA ILE A 168 1.13 15.25 6.54
C ILE A 168 1.49 14.50 7.83
N LEU A 169 1.80 13.21 7.72
CA LEU A 169 2.27 12.41 8.85
C LEU A 169 3.72 12.77 9.20
N HIS A 170 4.56 12.86 8.17
CA HIS A 170 5.97 13.18 8.28
C HIS A 170 6.52 13.61 6.92
N GLU A 171 7.57 14.43 6.93
CA GLU A 171 8.26 14.92 5.73
C GLU A 171 9.77 14.91 5.95
N VAL A 172 10.54 14.63 4.89
CA VAL A 172 12.00 14.62 4.94
C VAL A 172 12.57 15.19 3.64
N ARG A 173 13.36 16.26 3.77
CA ARG A 173 14.01 16.95 2.64
C ARG A 173 15.25 16.23 2.13
N GLY A 174 15.56 16.39 0.84
CA GLY A 174 16.81 15.92 0.22
C GLY A 174 16.95 14.40 0.16
N LEU A 175 15.81 13.70 0.17
CA LEU A 175 15.77 12.24 0.32
C LEU A 175 15.28 11.53 -0.94
N GLY A 176 14.64 12.28 -1.85
CA GLY A 176 13.96 11.76 -3.02
C GLY A 176 12.68 11.02 -2.62
N MET A 177 12.08 10.32 -3.57
CA MET A 177 10.96 9.44 -3.26
C MET A 177 11.39 8.30 -2.32
N TRP A 178 10.52 7.95 -1.36
CA TRP A 178 10.56 6.69 -0.61
C TRP A 178 9.52 5.69 -1.13
N PRO A 179 9.91 4.79 -2.04
CA PRO A 179 9.04 3.75 -2.52
C PRO A 179 9.59 2.39 -2.07
N GLY A 180 8.88 1.78 -1.15
CA GLY A 180 9.30 0.53 -0.55
C GLY A 180 8.61 0.34 0.78
N MET A 181 7.34 -0.02 0.70
CA MET A 181 6.60 -0.54 1.85
C MET A 181 6.55 0.44 3.02
N LEU A 182 5.79 1.53 2.86
CA LEU A 182 5.34 2.32 4.00
C LEU A 182 4.48 1.44 4.91
N ARG A 183 4.79 1.46 6.21
CA ARG A 183 4.07 0.75 7.26
C ARG A 183 3.89 1.68 8.45
N ARG A 184 2.68 1.65 9.01
CA ARG A 184 2.41 2.13 10.35
C ARG A 184 1.78 0.98 11.11
N TYR A 185 2.28 0.68 12.30
CA TYR A 185 1.67 -0.34 13.18
C TYR A 185 1.95 -0.03 14.65
N PRO A 186 1.04 -0.39 15.57
CA PRO A 186 1.22 -0.20 17.00
C PRO A 186 2.09 -1.29 17.63
N ILE A 187 2.77 -0.94 18.72
CA ILE A 187 3.52 -1.84 19.59
C ILE A 187 3.16 -1.57 21.06
N SER A 188 3.04 -2.63 21.86
CA SER A 188 2.85 -2.52 23.31
C SER A 188 4.19 -2.27 23.99
N MET A 189 4.23 -1.34 24.93
CA MET A 189 5.40 -1.07 25.78
C MET A 189 5.38 -1.87 27.09
N ILE A 190 4.31 -2.63 27.34
CA ILE A 190 4.05 -3.29 28.63
C ILE A 190 4.02 -4.81 28.46
N GLU A 191 3.48 -5.30 27.34
CA GLU A 191 3.24 -6.72 27.10
C GLU A 191 3.93 -7.18 25.80
N SER A 192 4.32 -8.46 25.76
CA SER A 192 4.79 -9.11 24.54
C SER A 192 3.59 -9.69 23.78
N GLY A 193 3.24 -9.09 22.64
CA GLY A 193 2.14 -9.57 21.78
C GLY A 193 1.95 -8.67 20.57
N GLY A 194 1.41 -9.22 19.48
CA GLY A 194 0.99 -8.45 18.32
C GLY A 194 -0.28 -7.65 18.63
N LEU A 195 -0.41 -6.45 18.07
CA LEU A 195 -1.58 -5.60 18.23
C LEU A 195 -2.31 -5.44 16.90
N ASP A 196 -3.64 -5.27 16.97
CA ASP A 196 -4.42 -4.83 15.83
C ASP A 196 -3.92 -3.46 15.33
N ASN A 197 -3.98 -3.23 14.02
CA ASN A 197 -3.44 -2.01 13.41
C ASN A 197 -4.13 -0.72 13.90
N SER A 198 -5.33 -0.83 14.46
CA SER A 198 -6.12 0.28 15.02
C SER A 198 -5.95 0.44 16.54
N ALA A 199 -5.10 -0.37 17.18
CA ALA A 199 -4.95 -0.32 18.64
C ALA A 199 -4.38 1.02 19.13
N THR A 200 -5.10 1.66 20.06
CA THR A 200 -4.68 2.89 20.72
C THR A 200 -5.05 2.86 22.21
N SER A 201 -4.05 2.98 23.08
CA SER A 201 -4.23 3.08 24.53
C SER A 201 -2.96 3.66 25.19
N PRO A 202 -3.04 4.11 26.45
CA PRO A 202 -1.84 4.40 27.24
C PRO A 202 -0.92 3.18 27.28
N GLY A 203 0.36 3.36 26.96
CA GLY A 203 1.34 2.26 26.87
C GLY A 203 1.53 1.68 25.46
N ILE A 204 0.80 2.17 24.45
CA ILE A 204 1.05 1.84 23.04
C ILE A 204 1.88 2.94 22.37
N LYS A 205 2.98 2.53 21.69
CA LYS A 205 3.71 3.39 20.74
C LYS A 205 3.41 2.96 19.30
N HIS A 206 3.67 3.84 18.34
CA HIS A 206 3.50 3.53 16.92
C HIS A 206 4.84 3.56 16.19
N VAL A 207 5.07 2.55 15.36
CA VAL A 207 6.23 2.49 14.47
C VAL A 207 5.80 3.01 13.10
N LEU A 208 6.53 3.98 12.58
CA LEU A 208 6.48 4.36 11.18
C LEU A 208 7.74 3.79 10.50
N LYS A 209 7.56 2.78 9.65
CA LYS A 209 8.63 2.23 8.82
C LYS A 209 8.39 2.65 7.40
N ALA A 210 9.43 3.11 6.72
CA ALA A 210 9.44 3.17 5.28
C ALA A 210 10.85 2.99 4.73
N GLN A 211 10.96 2.69 3.44
CA GLN A 211 12.21 2.37 2.78
C GLN A 211 12.51 3.43 1.73
N GLY A 212 13.66 4.07 1.86
CA GLY A 212 14.16 4.98 0.84
C GLY A 212 14.85 4.22 -0.28
N ILE A 213 14.57 4.60 -1.52
CA ILE A 213 15.49 4.35 -2.62
C ILE A 213 16.43 5.54 -2.65
N LYS A 214 17.58 5.41 -1.98
CA LYS A 214 18.69 6.31 -2.25
C LYS A 214 19.48 5.73 -3.41
N MET A 215 19.46 6.36 -4.58
CA MET A 215 20.57 6.18 -5.51
C MET A 215 21.84 6.56 -4.74
N MET A 216 22.61 5.53 -4.35
CA MET A 216 23.76 5.53 -3.43
C MET A 216 24.14 6.86 -2.75
N ARG A 217 23.92 6.94 -1.43
CA ARG A 217 24.88 7.44 -0.41
C ARG A 217 24.29 7.41 1.01
N ARG A 218 24.38 6.24 1.68
CA ARG A 218 24.11 6.00 3.12
C ARG A 218 22.64 5.99 3.57
N THR A 219 22.23 4.84 4.11
CA THR A 219 21.00 4.58 4.88
C THR A 219 21.16 5.13 6.31
N ARG A 220 20.14 5.78 6.87
CA ARG A 220 20.02 6.08 8.32
C ARG A 220 18.73 5.46 8.84
N MET A 221 18.79 4.75 9.96
CA MET A 221 17.61 4.47 10.79
C MET A 221 17.29 5.71 11.61
N ILE A 222 16.00 6.09 11.68
CA ILE A 222 15.51 7.14 12.57
C ILE A 222 14.63 6.45 13.61
N THR A 223 14.98 6.60 14.88
CA THR A 223 14.13 6.22 16.03
C THR A 223 13.42 7.48 16.50
N MET A 224 12.09 7.46 16.58
CA MET A 224 11.32 8.57 17.16
C MET A 224 11.26 8.39 18.69
N HIS A 225 11.60 9.44 19.45
CA HIS A 225 11.52 9.47 20.92
C HIS A 225 10.09 9.70 21.40
#